data_AF-A0A8T4EEV7-F1
#
_entry.id   AF-A0A8T4EEV7-F1
#
_cell.length_a   1.000
_cell.length_b   1.000
_cell.length_c   1.000
_cell.angle_alpha   90.00
_cell.angle_beta   90.00
_cell.angle_gamma   90.00
#
_symmetry.space_group_name_H-M   'P 1'
#
loop_
_entity.id
_entity.type
_entity.pdbx_description
1 polymer ?
#
loop_
_entity_poly.entity_id
_entity_poly.type
_entity_poly.pdbx_seq_one_letter_code
_entity_poly.pdbx_strand_id
1 'polypeptide(L)'
;MHLMFSCPECSSGAVIELTDEEVSSIKSTIKESGRSPTLLTKCENGHELLVTLYFRDDELGVRDIAVPIGTSKKEEKPSKKLSGELDWVKDVFG
;
A
#
# COMPACT_ATOMS: atom_id res chain seq x y z
N MET A 1 -1.99 19.87 -0.65
CA MET A 1 -2.39 19.40 -2.01
C MET A 1 -3.29 18.17 -1.89
N HIS A 2 -4.31 18.04 -2.76
CA HIS A 2 -5.22 16.87 -2.78
C HIS A 2 -5.04 16.10 -4.08
N LEU A 3 -4.73 14.80 -3.99
CA LEU A 3 -4.65 13.90 -5.13
C LEU A 3 -5.84 12.94 -5.08
N MET A 4 -6.64 12.93 -6.15
CA MET A 4 -7.81 12.06 -6.29
C MET A 4 -7.53 10.98 -7.33
N PHE A 5 -7.85 9.74 -7.00
CA PHE A 5 -7.74 8.61 -7.93
C PHE A 5 -8.76 7.52 -7.57
N SER A 6 -8.92 6.55 -8.46
CA SER A 6 -9.89 5.46 -8.31
C SER A 6 -9.20 4.17 -7.87
N CYS A 7 -9.81 3.46 -6.92
CA CYS A 7 -9.39 2.12 -6.53
C CYS A 7 -9.65 1.14 -7.70
N PRO A 8 -8.65 0.36 -8.16
CA PRO A 8 -8.84 -0.59 -9.25
C PRO A 8 -9.74 -1.79 -8.89
N GLU A 9 -9.95 -2.09 -7.60
CA GLU A 9 -10.77 -3.22 -7.13
C GLU A 9 -12.26 -2.88 -7.03
N CYS A 10 -12.59 -1.74 -6.42
CA CYS A 10 -13.99 -1.38 -6.14
C CYS A 10 -14.46 -0.11 -6.85
N SER A 11 -13.62 0.50 -7.70
CA SER A 11 -13.89 1.77 -8.39
C SER A 11 -14.28 2.94 -7.47
N SER A 12 -14.09 2.80 -6.15
CA SER A 12 -14.37 3.88 -5.20
C SER A 12 -13.28 4.93 -5.28
N GLY A 13 -13.64 6.18 -5.00
CA GLY A 13 -12.67 7.27 -4.86
C GLY A 13 -11.70 7.00 -3.72
N ALA A 14 -10.45 7.39 -3.92
CA ALA A 14 -9.45 7.50 -2.88
C ALA A 14 -8.84 8.91 -2.98
N VAL A 15 -8.69 9.56 -1.83
CA VAL A 15 -8.12 10.90 -1.71
C VAL A 15 -6.88 10.79 -0.85
N ILE A 16 -5.76 11.33 -1.33
CA ILE A 16 -4.57 11.56 -0.50
C ILE A 16 -4.49 13.06 -0.25
N GLU A 17 -4.49 13.42 1.03
CA GLU A 17 -4.15 14.74 1.50
C GLU A 17 -2.65 14.77 1.80
N LEU A 18 -1.91 15.58 1.05
CA LEU A 18 -0.49 15.82 1.31
C LEU A 18 -0.31 17.26 1.77
N THR A 19 0.42 17.46 2.85
CA THR A 19 0.86 18.79 3.30
C THR A 19 1.98 19.33 2.41
N ASP A 20 2.17 20.64 2.37
CA ASP A 20 3.22 21.26 1.54
C ASP A 20 4.64 20.82 1.98
N GLU A 21 4.82 20.53 3.27
CA GLU A 21 6.05 19.95 3.83
C GLU A 21 6.32 18.55 3.26
N GLU A 22 5.30 17.69 3.23
CA GLU A 22 5.41 16.34 2.66
C GLU A 22 5.68 16.38 1.16
N VAL A 23 5.02 17.28 0.42
CA VAL A 23 5.27 17.47 -1.01
C VAL A 23 6.71 17.89 -1.26
N SER A 24 7.25 18.81 -0.45
CA SER A 24 8.65 19.25 -0.56
C SER A 24 9.64 18.13 -0.24
N SER A 25 9.33 17.31 0.77
CA SER A 25 10.14 16.14 1.13
C SER A 25 10.13 15.08 0.02
N ILE A 26 8.97 14.76 -0.54
CA ILE A 26 8.80 13.85 -1.68
C ILE A 26 9.57 14.35 -2.90
N LYS A 27 9.46 15.65 -3.21
CA LYS A 27 10.18 16.29 -4.32
C LYS A 27 11.69 16.20 -4.14
N SER A 28 12.19 16.45 -2.93
CA SER A 28 13.62 16.35 -2.61
C SER A 28 14.11 14.91 -2.76
N THR A 29 13.32 13.94 -2.25
CA THR A 29 13.61 12.51 -2.39
C THR A 29 13.67 12.07 -3.85
N ILE A 30 12.73 12.52 -4.70
CA ILE A 30 12.73 12.20 -6.14
C ILE A 30 13.97 12.78 -6.82
N LYS A 31 14.36 14.02 -6.49
CA LYS A 31 15.55 14.67 -7.05
C LYS A 31 16.86 13.99 -6.64
N GLU A 32 16.97 13.58 -5.39
CA GLU A 32 18.19 12.97 -4.84
C GLU A 32 18.36 11.51 -5.25
N SER A 33 17.28 10.72 -5.14
CA SER A 33 17.33 9.27 -5.39
C SER A 33 17.04 8.89 -6.85
N GLY A 34 16.48 9.81 -7.64
CA GLY A 34 15.99 9.54 -9.00
C GLY A 34 14.83 8.54 -9.05
N ARG A 35 14.25 8.16 -7.90
CA ARG A 35 13.17 7.19 -7.80
C ARG A 35 11.85 7.85 -7.42
N SER A 36 10.78 7.34 -8.03
CA SER A 36 9.39 7.61 -7.68
C SER A 36 9.06 6.94 -6.33
N PRO A 37 8.77 7.70 -5.26
CA PRO A 37 8.36 7.11 -3.99
C PRO A 37 6.97 6.51 -4.10
N THR A 38 6.77 5.43 -3.36
CA THR A 38 5.48 4.74 -3.22
C THR A 38 4.89 5.07 -1.86
N LEU A 39 3.68 5.61 -1.84
CA LEU A 39 2.90 5.86 -0.63
C LEU A 39 1.86 4.76 -0.45
N LEU A 40 1.52 4.47 0.81
CA LEU A 40 0.45 3.55 1.16
C LEU A 40 -0.75 4.36 1.66
N THR A 41 -1.91 4.13 1.08
CA THR A 41 -3.17 4.80 1.41
C THR A 41 -4.33 3.81 1.41
N LYS A 42 -5.51 4.24 1.83
CA LYS A 42 -6.72 3.42 1.86
C LYS A 42 -7.84 4.09 1.09
N CYS A 43 -8.59 3.31 0.30
CA CYS A 43 -9.82 3.82 -0.30
C CYS A 43 -10.95 3.86 0.75
N GLU A 44 -12.08 4.49 0.43
CA GLU A 44 -13.26 4.56 1.32
C GLU A 44 -13.76 3.18 1.78
N ASN A 45 -13.67 2.16 0.91
CA ASN A 45 -14.02 0.78 1.24
C ASN A 45 -12.98 0.04 2.11
N GLY A 46 -11.86 0.68 2.43
CA GLY A 46 -10.80 0.13 3.28
C GLY A 46 -9.77 -0.76 2.58
N HIS A 47 -9.71 -0.78 1.24
CA HIS A 47 -8.63 -1.45 0.51
C HIS A 47 -7.34 -0.66 0.63
N GLU A 48 -6.24 -1.35 0.92
CA GLU A 48 -4.90 -0.77 0.90
C GLU A 48 -4.44 -0.56 -0.54
N LEU A 49 -3.93 0.63 -0.83
CA LEU A 49 -3.48 1.07 -2.14
C LEU A 49 -2.04 1.54 -2.04
N LEU A 50 -1.21 1.05 -2.95
CA LEU A 50 0.15 1.52 -3.18
C LEU A 50 0.11 2.53 -4.32
N VAL A 51 0.45 3.77 -4.02
CA VAL A 51 0.38 4.89 -4.96
C VAL A 51 1.79 5.36 -5.25
N THR A 52 2.22 5.18 -6.49
CA THR A 52 3.53 5.64 -6.96
C THR A 52 3.41 7.09 -7.42
N LEU A 53 4.19 7.98 -6.83
CA LEU A 53 4.18 9.40 -7.19
C LEU A 53 5.29 9.73 -8.20
N TYR A 54 5.01 10.67 -9.09
CA TYR A 54 6.04 11.27 -9.94
C TYR A 54 6.02 12.79 -9.77
N PHE A 55 7.16 13.39 -10.09
CA PHE A 55 7.33 14.82 -10.07
C PHE A 55 7.84 15.27 -11.43
N ARG A 56 7.11 16.18 -12.08
CA ARG A 56 7.45 16.72 -13.39
C ARG A 56 6.96 18.16 -13.49
N ASP A 57 7.81 19.04 -14.01
CA ASP A 57 7.45 20.44 -14.32
C ASP A 57 6.81 21.20 -13.12
N ASP A 58 7.34 20.95 -11.92
CA ASP A 58 6.86 21.49 -10.64
C ASP A 58 5.54 20.93 -10.09
N GLU A 59 4.95 19.97 -10.80
CA GLU A 59 3.72 19.30 -10.39
C GLU A 59 3.99 17.87 -9.87
N LEU A 60 3.30 17.53 -8.78
CA LEU A 60 3.27 16.18 -8.23
C LEU A 60 2.05 15.46 -8.79
N GLY A 61 2.26 14.27 -9.35
CA GLY A 61 1.20 13.46 -9.94
C GLY A 61 1.27 12.00 -9.51
N VAL A 62 0.19 11.27 -9.79
CA VAL A 62 0.12 9.83 -9.58
C VAL A 62 0.55 9.11 -10.85
N ARG A 63 1.57 8.26 -10.74
CA ARG A 63 2.10 7.46 -11.85
C ARG A 63 1.38 6.12 -11.98
N ASP A 64 1.21 5.44 -10.86
CA ASP A 64 0.67 4.08 -10.83
C ASP A 64 -0.02 3.80 -9.50
N ILE A 65 -1.03 2.93 -9.52
CA ILE A 65 -1.83 2.54 -8.36
C ILE A 65 -1.95 1.02 -8.37
N ALA A 66 -1.33 0.38 -7.38
CA ALA A 66 -1.35 -1.06 -7.23
C ALA A 66 -2.06 -1.45 -5.93
N VAL A 67 -2.75 -2.60 -5.95
CA VAL A 67 -3.32 -3.20 -4.75
C VAL A 67 -2.36 -4.30 -4.30
N PRO A 68 -1.83 -4.26 -3.07
CA PRO A 68 -0.99 -5.32 -2.55
C PRO A 68 -1.78 -6.62 -2.42
N ILE A 69 -1.27 -7.69 -3.03
CA ILE A 69 -1.89 -9.02 -2.97
C ILE A 69 -1.82 -9.51 -1.51
N GLY A 70 -2.99 -9.73 -0.89
CA GLY A 70 -3.12 -10.23 0.48
C GLY A 70 -3.94 -9.33 1.42
N THR A 71 -4.25 -8.09 1.03
CA THR A 71 -5.04 -7.15 1.87
C THR A 71 -6.53 -7.19 1.58
N SER A 72 -6.94 -7.86 0.49
CA SER A 72 -8.35 -8.08 0.10
C SER A 72 -9.09 -9.10 0.97
N LYS A 73 -8.49 -9.55 2.06
CA LYS A 73 -9.22 -10.24 3.12
C LYS A 73 -9.22 -9.42 4.40
N LYS A 74 -10.36 -8.78 4.68
CA LYS A 74 -10.89 -8.85 6.04
C LYS A 74 -11.11 -10.34 6.36
N GLU A 75 -10.06 -11.04 6.75
CA GLU A 75 -10.24 -12.26 7.52
C GLU A 75 -10.76 -11.79 8.89
N GLU A 76 -12.05 -12.01 9.13
CA GLU A 76 -12.52 -12.24 10.50
C GLU A 76 -11.52 -13.19 11.13
N LYS A 77 -10.82 -12.74 12.19
CA LYS A 77 -9.86 -13.55 12.94
C LYS A 77 -10.47 -14.94 13.20
N PRO A 78 -9.98 -16.02 12.59
CA PRO A 78 -10.23 -17.33 13.17
C PRO A 78 -9.19 -17.45 14.28
N SER A 79 -9.66 -17.45 15.52
CA SER A 79 -8.89 -17.97 16.65
C SER A 79 -8.56 -19.44 16.39
N LYS A 80 -7.54 -19.73 15.58
CA LYS A 80 -7.05 -21.10 15.36
C LYS A 80 -5.85 -21.31 16.27
N LYS A 81 -6.09 -22.14 17.28
CA LYS A 81 -5.11 -22.68 18.22
C LYS A 81 -3.89 -23.18 17.47
N LEU A 82 -2.71 -22.76 17.91
CA LEU A 82 -1.42 -23.33 17.57
C LEU A 82 -1.37 -24.77 18.11
N SER A 83 -1.72 -25.75 17.27
CA SER A 83 -1.45 -27.16 17.53
C SER A 83 -1.14 -27.83 16.20
N GLY A 84 0.14 -28.08 15.90
CA GLY A 84 0.47 -28.91 14.74
C GLY A 84 1.91 -28.86 14.22
N GLU A 85 2.80 -27.99 14.69
CA GLU A 85 4.15 -27.89 14.10
C GLU A 85 5.15 -28.99 14.53
N LEU A 86 4.77 -29.88 15.46
CA LEU A 86 5.69 -30.89 16.02
C LEU A 86 5.33 -32.35 15.69
N ASP A 87 4.29 -32.61 14.90
CA ASP A 87 3.84 -34.00 14.66
C ASP A 87 4.70 -34.76 13.64
N TRP A 88 5.35 -34.05 12.71
CA TRP A 88 6.18 -34.69 11.68
C TRP A 88 7.50 -35.29 12.22
N VAL A 89 8.00 -34.79 13.36
CA VAL A 89 9.27 -35.27 13.94
C VAL A 89 9.09 -36.63 14.59
N LYS A 90 7.91 -36.92 15.14
CA LYS A 90 7.62 -38.21 15.78
C LYS A 90 7.43 -39.34 14.78
N ASP A 91 6.95 -39.04 13.57
CA ASP A 91 6.74 -40.04 12.52
C ASP A 91 8.05 -40.49 11.85
N VAL A 92 9.08 -39.64 11.86
CA VAL A 92 10.38 -39.94 11.21
C VAL A 92 11.36 -40.66 12.14
N PHE A 93 11.25 -40.44 13.45
CA PHE A 93 12.21 -40.96 14.44
C PHE A 93 11.58 -41.93 15.45
N GLY A 94 10.35 -42.38 15.21
CA GLY A 94 9.65 -43.40 16.00
C GLY A 94 9.97 -44.82 15.54
#